data_AF-A0A399M4C1-F1
#
_entry.id   AF-A0A399M4C1-F1
#
_cell.length_a   1.000
_cell.length_b   1.000
_cell.length_c   1.000
_cell.angle_alpha   90.00
_cell.angle_beta   90.00
_cell.angle_gamma   90.00
#
_symmetry.space_group_name_H-M   'P 1'
#
loop_
_entity.id
_entity.type
_entity.pdbx_description
1 polymer ?
#
loop_
_entity_poly.entity_id
_entity_poly.type
_entity_poly.pdbx_seq_one_letter_code
_entity_poly.pdbx_strand_id
1 'polypeptide(L)'
;MRKRSDPPTRKTYLAMIISMPFILGLALWMQGDLTPQTAALTLTVTWLLYLNLRWIQDFFRAGWQQEYEQKLAHTNAELAREGLTAKERRRLERYRDELPDRFHLVTSPDETYRAVKVVGVVFSAAASALKSFWR
;
A
#
# COMPACT_ATOMS: atom_id res chain seq x y z
N MET A 1 -23.60 -10.18 0.68
CA MET A 1 -22.15 -9.95 0.52
C MET A 1 -21.78 -8.70 1.31
N ARG A 2 -20.85 -8.76 2.27
CA ARG A 2 -20.33 -7.54 2.94
C ARG A 2 -19.81 -6.60 1.85
N LYS A 3 -20.26 -5.33 1.83
CA LYS A 3 -19.61 -4.29 1.01
C LYS A 3 -18.15 -4.24 1.43
N ARG A 4 -17.25 -4.83 0.63
CA ARG A 4 -15.81 -4.63 0.82
C ARG A 4 -15.55 -3.15 0.61
N SER A 5 -15.01 -2.50 1.64
CA SER A 5 -14.54 -1.13 1.52
C SER A 5 -13.51 -1.04 0.39
N ASP A 6 -13.53 0.08 -0.33
CA ASP A 6 -12.57 0.29 -1.43
C ASP A 6 -11.13 0.26 -0.91
N PRO A 7 -10.19 -0.26 -1.71
CA PRO A 7 -8.78 -0.27 -1.33
C PRO A 7 -8.25 1.17 -1.13
N PRO A 8 -7.18 1.32 -0.32
CA PRO A 8 -6.54 2.61 -0.11
C PRO A 8 -5.97 3.15 -1.42
N THR A 9 -5.91 4.47 -1.54
CA THR A 9 -5.18 5.13 -2.62
C THR A 9 -3.69 4.83 -2.51
N ARG A 10 -2.94 5.01 -3.61
CA ARG A 10 -1.49 4.79 -3.61
C ARG A 10 -0.78 5.61 -2.54
N LYS A 11 -1.18 6.87 -2.37
CA LYS A 11 -0.59 7.77 -1.36
C LYS A 11 -0.78 7.21 0.05
N THR A 12 -2.00 6.78 0.39
CA THR A 12 -2.29 6.20 1.70
C THR A 12 -1.54 4.89 1.90
N TYR A 13 -1.50 4.03 0.88
CA TYR A 13 -0.73 2.78 0.92
C TYR A 13 0.76 3.04 1.19
N LEU A 14 1.39 3.95 0.46
CA LEU A 14 2.81 4.27 0.64
C LEU A 14 3.09 4.92 2.00
N ALA A 15 2.17 5.75 2.50
CA ALA A 15 2.28 6.29 3.86
C ALA A 15 2.29 5.16 4.91
N MET A 16 1.41 4.17 4.78
CA MET A 16 1.39 3.01 5.68
C MET A 16 2.69 2.18 5.59
N ILE A 17 3.21 1.97 4.37
CA ILE A 17 4.51 1.31 4.15
C ILE A 17 5.63 2.08 4.87
N ILE A 18 5.68 3.40 4.74
CA ILE A 18 6.73 4.19 5.40
C ILE A 18 6.57 4.16 6.92
N SER A 19 5.34 4.23 7.45
CA SER A 19 5.06 4.28 8.89
C SER A 19 5.28 2.95 9.62
N MET A 20 5.17 1.81 8.93
CA MET A 20 5.19 0.48 9.56
C MET A 20 6.40 0.22 10.48
N PRO A 21 7.67 0.45 10.08
CA PRO A 21 8.81 0.22 10.97
C PRO A 21 8.84 1.16 12.18
N PHE A 22 8.26 2.36 12.09
CA PHE A 22 8.15 3.27 13.23
C PHE A 22 7.12 2.78 14.24
N ILE A 23 6.01 2.22 13.76
CA ILE A 23 5.01 1.57 14.62
C ILE A 23 5.64 0.38 15.35
N LEU A 24 6.42 -0.44 14.64
CA LEU A 24 7.15 -1.56 15.26
C LEU A 24 8.19 -1.07 16.28
N GLY A 25 8.92 0.00 15.97
CA GLY A 25 9.86 0.63 16.93
C GLY A 25 9.16 1.16 18.17
N LEU A 26 8.00 1.81 18.02
CA LEU A 26 7.19 2.27 19.14
C LEU A 26 6.69 1.10 20.00
N ALA A 27 6.25 0.00 19.36
CA ALA A 27 5.83 -1.19 20.07
C ALA A 27 6.97 -1.80 20.90
N LEU A 28 8.18 -1.90 20.33
CA LEU A 28 9.36 -2.35 21.05
C LEU A 28 9.70 -1.43 22.23
N TRP A 29 9.54 -0.11 22.05
CA TRP A 29 9.76 0.84 23.14
C TRP A 29 8.77 0.63 24.28
N MET A 30 7.49 0.51 23.97
CA MET A 30 6.44 0.26 24.96
C MET A 30 6.63 -1.06 25.71
N GLN A 31 7.33 -2.03 25.11
CA GLN A 31 7.67 -3.31 25.72
C GLN A 31 8.98 -3.28 26.54
N GLY A 32 9.75 -2.19 26.46
CA GLY A 32 11.08 -2.09 27.08
C GLY A 32 12.18 -2.80 26.28
N ASP A 33 11.87 -3.31 25.09
CA ASP A 33 12.77 -4.12 24.25
C ASP A 33 13.45 -3.31 23.14
N LEU A 34 13.26 -1.99 23.12
CA LEU A 34 13.92 -1.13 22.13
C LEU A 34 15.41 -0.96 22.46
N THR A 35 16.24 -1.76 21.81
CA THR A 35 17.69 -1.67 21.82
C THR A 35 18.18 -1.39 20.40
N PRO A 36 19.45 -0.95 20.22
CA PRO A 36 20.03 -0.80 18.89
C PRO A 36 19.98 -2.10 18.07
N GLN A 37 20.13 -3.26 18.71
CA GLN A 37 20.05 -4.56 18.03
C GLN A 37 18.63 -4.86 17.54
N THR A 38 17.60 -4.67 18.38
CA THR A 38 16.20 -4.96 17.99
C THR A 38 15.68 -3.94 16.97
N ALA A 39 16.10 -2.68 17.06
CA ALA A 39 15.82 -1.65 16.06
C ALA A 39 16.43 -2.00 14.69
N ALA A 40 17.72 -2.37 14.67
CA ALA A 40 18.39 -2.75 13.42
C ALA A 40 17.82 -4.04 12.82
N LEU A 41 17.43 -5.02 13.66
CA LEU A 41 16.74 -6.22 13.22
C LEU A 41 15.39 -5.90 12.58
N THR A 42 14.57 -5.06 13.23
CA THR A 42 13.25 -4.62 12.73
C THR A 42 13.35 -3.98 11.35
N LEU A 43 14.31 -3.06 11.17
CA LEU A 43 14.55 -2.42 9.88
C LEU A 43 15.06 -3.42 8.83
N THR A 44 15.93 -4.37 9.21
CA THR A 44 16.43 -5.40 8.30
C THR A 44 15.31 -6.32 7.81
N VAL A 45 14.43 -6.78 8.72
CA VAL A 45 13.28 -7.62 8.37
C VAL A 45 12.29 -6.86 7.49
N THR A 46 12.03 -5.58 7.80
CA THR A 46 11.15 -4.72 7.01
C THR A 46 11.70 -4.51 5.60
N TRP A 47 13.01 -4.29 5.47
CA TRP A 47 13.69 -4.22 4.17
C TRP A 47 13.47 -5.50 3.35
N LEU A 48 13.73 -6.68 3.93
CA LEU A 48 13.56 -7.96 3.25
C LEU A 48 12.11 -8.19 2.82
N LEU A 49 11.15 -7.81 3.67
CA LEU A 49 9.74 -7.86 3.33
C LEU A 49 9.43 -6.98 2.12
N TYR A 50 9.94 -5.74 2.08
CA TYR A 50 9.66 -4.79 1.00
C TYR A 50 10.29 -5.17 -0.32
N LEU A 51 11.47 -5.81 -0.30
CA LEU A 51 12.06 -6.41 -1.50
C LEU A 51 11.17 -7.47 -2.13
N ASN A 52 10.55 -8.31 -1.29
CA ASN A 52 9.75 -9.46 -1.72
C ASN A 52 8.26 -9.14 -1.82
N LEU A 53 7.83 -7.92 -1.49
CA LEU A 53 6.42 -7.58 -1.34
C LEU A 53 5.63 -7.79 -2.62
N ARG A 54 6.22 -7.49 -3.78
CA ARG A 54 5.59 -7.74 -5.09
C ARG A 54 5.26 -9.22 -5.26
N TRP A 55 6.22 -10.09 -5.00
CA TRP A 55 6.02 -11.53 -5.14
C TRP A 55 4.90 -12.03 -4.22
N ILE A 56 4.86 -11.56 -2.97
CA ILE A 56 3.79 -11.90 -2.00
C ILE A 56 2.43 -11.42 -2.51
N GLN A 57 2.36 -10.20 -3.04
CA GLN A 57 1.11 -9.58 -3.48
C GLN A 57 0.63 -10.10 -4.84
N ASP A 58 1.53 -10.61 -5.68
CA ASP A 58 1.21 -11.21 -6.98
C ASP A 58 0.28 -12.42 -6.85
N PHE A 59 0.34 -13.16 -5.74
CA PHE A 59 -0.59 -14.25 -5.43
C PHE A 59 -2.06 -13.80 -5.37
N PHE A 60 -2.31 -12.55 -4.98
CA PHE A 60 -3.67 -12.00 -4.83
C PHE A 60 -4.09 -11.13 -6.02
N ARG A 61 -3.15 -10.82 -6.92
CA ARG A 61 -3.33 -9.85 -8.01
C ARG A 61 -4.49 -10.20 -8.93
N ALA A 62 -4.67 -11.48 -9.27
CA ALA A 62 -5.76 -11.92 -10.13
C ALA A 62 -7.15 -11.61 -9.51
N GLY A 63 -7.29 -11.81 -8.20
CA GLY A 63 -8.52 -11.46 -7.49
C GLY A 63 -8.77 -9.96 -7.45
N TRP A 64 -7.73 -9.15 -7.26
CA TRP A 64 -7.84 -7.69 -7.30
C TRP A 64 -8.13 -7.14 -8.69
N GLN A 65 -7.60 -7.77 -9.75
CA GLN A 65 -7.91 -7.44 -11.14
C GLN A 65 -9.40 -7.66 -11.42
N GLN A 66 -9.93 -8.82 -11.03
CA GLN A 66 -11.35 -9.11 -11.19
C GLN A 66 -12.23 -8.12 -10.42
N GLU A 67 -11.85 -7.77 -9.18
CA GLU A 67 -12.58 -6.79 -8.37
C GLU A 67 -12.55 -5.38 -9.00
N TYR A 68 -11.40 -4.97 -9.56
CA TYR A 68 -11.24 -3.71 -10.30
C TYR A 68 -12.16 -3.67 -11.53
N GLU A 69 -12.11 -4.70 -12.37
CA GLU A 69 -12.92 -4.79 -13.59
C GLU A 69 -14.43 -4.79 -13.27
N GLN A 70 -14.84 -5.53 -12.24
CA GLN A 70 -16.24 -5.56 -11.81
C GLN A 70 -16.72 -4.18 -11.35
N LYS A 71 -15.93 -3.47 -10.54
CA LYS A 71 -16.27 -2.12 -10.07
C LYS A 71 -16.31 -1.12 -11.23
N LEU A 72 -15.34 -1.19 -12.13
CA LEU A 72 -15.28 -0.32 -13.31
C LEU A 72 -16.50 -0.54 -14.22
N ALA A 73 -16.83 -1.80 -14.53
CA ALA A 73 -17.99 -2.15 -15.35
C ALA A 73 -19.30 -1.69 -14.68
N HIS A 74 -19.43 -1.89 -13.37
CA HIS A 74 -20.60 -1.44 -12.62
C HIS A 74 -20.74 0.10 -12.65
N THR A 75 -19.68 0.86 -12.39
CA THR A 75 -19.71 2.32 -12.43
C THR A 75 -20.02 2.85 -13.84
N ASN A 76 -19.46 2.23 -14.88
CA ASN A 76 -19.77 2.60 -16.27
C ASN A 76 -21.24 2.30 -16.62
N ALA A 77 -21.77 1.17 -16.16
CA ALA A 77 -23.18 0.84 -16.35
C ALA A 77 -24.10 1.82 -15.61
N GLU A 78 -23.74 2.24 -14.39
CA GLU A 78 -24.49 3.27 -13.66
C GLU A 78 -24.46 4.62 -14.38
N LEU A 79 -23.31 5.05 -14.88
CA LEU A 79 -23.16 6.29 -15.65
C LEU A 79 -23.99 6.31 -16.94
N ALA A 80 -24.21 5.15 -17.56
CA ALA A 80 -25.02 5.00 -18.76
C ALA A 80 -26.53 5.07 -18.50
N ARG A 81 -26.99 5.02 -17.23
CA ARG A 81 -28.42 5.10 -16.91
C ARG A 81 -28.96 6.51 -17.16
N GLU A 82 -30.17 6.56 -17.72
CA GLU A 82 -30.95 7.79 -17.82
C GLU A 82 -31.48 8.19 -16.44
N GLY A 83 -31.71 9.49 -16.23
CA GLY A 83 -32.29 10.01 -14.98
C GLY A 83 -31.30 10.28 -13.84
N LEU A 84 -30.00 10.15 -14.06
CA LEU A 84 -28.98 10.60 -13.10
C LEU A 84 -29.04 12.12 -12.91
N THR A 85 -29.07 12.57 -11.66
CA THR A 85 -28.86 14.00 -11.37
C THR A 85 -27.41 14.39 -11.70
N ALA A 86 -27.19 15.68 -11.98
CA ALA A 86 -25.84 16.20 -12.25
C ALA A 86 -24.86 15.92 -11.08
N LYS A 87 -25.35 15.91 -9.84
CA LYS A 87 -24.55 15.61 -8.65
C LYS A 87 -24.13 14.14 -8.60
N GLU A 88 -25.05 13.23 -8.90
CA GLU A 88 -24.77 11.78 -8.92
C GLU A 88 -23.81 11.43 -10.04
N ARG A 89 -24.03 11.96 -11.24
CA ARG A 89 -23.12 11.77 -12.38
C ARG A 89 -21.69 12.21 -12.02
N ARG A 90 -21.52 13.41 -11.48
CA ARG A 90 -20.20 13.91 -11.03
C ARG A 90 -19.56 13.02 -9.97
N ARG A 91 -20.35 12.44 -9.06
CA ARG A 91 -19.84 11.53 -8.02
C ARG A 91 -19.34 10.22 -8.64
N LEU A 92 -20.09 9.65 -9.58
CA LEU A 92 -19.72 8.42 -10.28
C LEU A 92 -18.52 8.62 -11.20
N GLU A 93 -18.45 9.73 -11.92
CA GLU A 93 -17.28 10.12 -12.72
C GLU A 93 -16.03 10.22 -11.84
N ARG A 94 -16.12 10.94 -10.72
CA ARG A 94 -15.01 11.03 -9.77
C ARG A 94 -14.60 9.66 -9.25
N TYR A 95 -15.56 8.81 -8.88
CA TYR A 95 -15.25 7.47 -8.39
C TYR A 95 -14.55 6.62 -9.46
N ARG A 96 -15.03 6.67 -10.71
CA ARG A 96 -14.40 6.00 -11.86
C ARG A 96 -12.97 6.48 -12.05
N ASP A 97 -12.73 7.79 -11.94
CA ASP A 97 -11.41 8.38 -12.14
C ASP A 97 -10.45 8.07 -10.96
N GLU A 98 -10.97 7.85 -9.75
CA GLU A 98 -10.20 7.40 -8.58
C GLU A 98 -9.88 5.90 -8.59
N LEU A 99 -10.70 5.06 -9.25
CA LEU A 99 -10.54 3.60 -9.23
C LEU A 99 -9.13 3.12 -9.63
N PRO A 100 -8.50 3.63 -10.71
CA PRO A 100 -7.14 3.22 -11.06
C PRO A 100 -6.11 3.49 -9.96
N ASP A 101 -6.20 4.62 -9.26
CA ASP A 101 -5.29 4.96 -8.16
C ASP A 101 -5.55 4.11 -6.91
N ARG A 102 -6.79 3.73 -6.65
CA ARG A 102 -7.15 2.80 -5.55
C ARG A 102 -6.70 1.37 -5.85
N PHE A 103 -6.74 0.96 -7.11
CA PHE A 103 -6.25 -0.32 -7.59
C PHE A 103 -4.82 -0.22 -8.17
N HIS A 104 -4.01 0.71 -7.68
CA HIS A 104 -2.65 0.96 -8.18
C HIS A 104 -1.73 -0.27 -8.18
N LEU A 105 -1.93 -1.22 -7.26
CA LEU A 105 -1.20 -2.49 -7.23
C LEU A 105 -1.47 -3.36 -8.47
N VAL A 106 -2.58 -3.11 -9.14
CA VAL A 106 -3.03 -3.81 -10.35
C VAL A 106 -2.77 -2.96 -11.59
N THR A 107 -3.22 -1.70 -11.58
CA THR A 107 -3.17 -0.80 -12.75
C THR A 107 -1.79 -0.19 -13.01
N SER A 108 -0.97 -0.06 -11.97
CA SER A 108 0.33 0.62 -12.01
C SER A 108 1.33 0.02 -10.99
N PRO A 109 1.54 -1.31 -11.03
CA PRO A 109 2.33 -2.02 -10.03
C PRO A 109 3.78 -1.53 -9.99
N ASP A 110 4.41 -1.34 -11.15
CA ASP A 110 5.84 -1.03 -11.21
C ASP A 110 6.17 0.30 -10.52
N GLU A 111 5.31 1.31 -10.69
CA GLU A 111 5.46 2.59 -10.02
C GLU A 111 5.36 2.45 -8.50
N THR A 112 4.39 1.67 -8.03
CA THR A 112 4.20 1.41 -6.60
C THR A 112 5.36 0.64 -6.00
N TYR A 113 5.74 -0.50 -6.59
CA TYR A 113 6.79 -1.34 -6.03
C TYR A 113 8.17 -0.70 -6.16
N ARG A 114 8.41 0.17 -7.14
CA ARG A 114 9.62 0.98 -7.20
C ARG A 114 9.72 1.88 -5.97
N ALA A 115 8.64 2.59 -5.61
CA ALA A 115 8.63 3.42 -4.40
C ALA A 115 8.85 2.59 -3.13
N VAL A 116 8.17 1.45 -3.00
CA VAL A 116 8.35 0.52 -1.86
C VAL A 116 9.81 0.04 -1.75
N LYS A 117 10.45 -0.33 -2.87
CA LYS A 117 11.85 -0.75 -2.88
C LYS A 117 12.79 0.38 -2.45
N VAL A 118 12.57 1.62 -2.91
CA VAL A 118 13.36 2.77 -2.47
C VAL A 118 13.26 2.96 -0.95
N VAL A 119 12.05 2.92 -0.41
CA VAL A 119 11.83 2.99 1.05
C VAL A 119 12.57 1.86 1.77
N GLY A 120 12.50 0.64 1.24
CA GLY A 120 13.24 -0.49 1.75
C GLY A 120 14.76 -0.27 1.80
N VAL A 121 15.36 0.27 0.72
CA VAL A 121 16.80 0.55 0.65
C VAL A 121 17.20 1.55 1.74
N VAL A 122 16.39 2.59 1.95
CA VAL A 122 16.61 3.58 3.01
C VAL A 122 16.64 2.91 4.39
N PHE A 123 15.73 1.98 4.67
CA PHE A 123 15.73 1.23 5.93
C PHE A 123 16.91 0.28 6.08
N SER A 124 17.38 -0.33 4.98
CA SER A 124 18.61 -1.14 4.99
C SER A 124 19.85 -0.29 5.35
N ALA A 125 19.96 0.90 4.79
CA ALA A 125 21.03 1.85 5.11
C ALA A 125 20.96 2.30 6.58
N ALA A 126 19.76 2.64 7.07
CA ALA A 126 19.55 3.02 8.47
C ALA A 126 19.90 1.88 9.45
N ALA A 127 19.52 0.64 9.13
CA ALA A 127 19.88 -0.53 9.93
C ALA A 127 21.40 -0.73 10.01
N SER A 128 22.11 -0.49 8.90
CA SER A 128 23.56 -0.60 8.82
C SER A 128 24.25 0.49 9.65
N ALA A 129 23.76 1.72 9.59
CA ALA A 129 24.26 2.83 10.40
C ALA A 129 24.09 2.55 11.91
N LEU A 130 22.92 2.04 12.34
CA LEU A 130 22.68 1.65 13.73
C LEU A 130 23.64 0.57 14.21
N LYS A 131 23.91 -0.45 13.37
CA LYS A 131 24.89 -1.51 13.70
C LYS A 131 26.32 -0.98 13.79
N SER A 132 26.69 0.00 12.96
CA SER A 132 28.04 0.57 12.93
C SER A 132 28.30 1.54 14.07
N PHE A 133 27.30 2.30 14.52
CA PHE A 133 27.47 3.30 15.58
C PHE A 133 27.62 2.67 16.98
N TRP A 134 27.16 1.42 17.15
CA TRP A 134 27.15 0.70 18.42
C TRP A 134 28.14 -0.48 18.47
N ARG A 135 29.11 -0.52 17.53
CA ARG A 135 30.30 -1.38 17.57
C ARG A 135 31.47 -0.60 18.12
#